data_AF-A0A944U562-F1
#
_entry.id   AF-A0A944U562-F1
#
_cell.length_a   1.000
_cell.length_b   1.000
_cell.length_c   1.000
_cell.angle_alpha   90.00
_cell.angle_beta   90.00
_cell.angle_gamma   90.00
#
_symmetry.space_group_name_H-M   'P 1'
#
loop_
_entity.id
_entity.type
_entity.pdbx_description
1 polymer ?
#
loop_
_entity_poly.entity_id
_entity_poly.type
_entity_poly.pdbx_seq_one_letter_code
_entity_poly.pdbx_strand_id
1 'polypeptide(L)'
;MKTDSSNPKKGIPLKTACVQSPARLKPPHIMSCILLIAVLQQILMVQGADWPQWLGPDRNAVWEEEGILEAFTSSELEPVWRSEIGGGYSGPAISNGRVFVMDREAAPFKPKPNEKGNINFIKAHIPGTERILCLDEKTGKLLWQQEYECTYTSVYPYAIGPRCTPTVDNDRVYTLGAEGDLLCLNTKKGDIVWTLKFEDIFGTKTPDWGFAAHPLIENEKLICMVGGKGSTVVAFNKMTGQVIWKTGSAKGPGYCAPGIHQIAGMRQLIVWDAETVCGLNPETGDYLWQVALPPTYEMSIGMPRIEDRKLFVMSFNRLSAMIEIAEDGLSAKLVWKSTPKTGIGGVMDTAWLEKGYAYGTGHRGYYTCVDILTGKRQWENKQPTNRSTGERAGGWPNVFTIKHQPSGTFFLANDHGELIMANLSPQGYKEISRAKLIEPTHSVGGRQLVWSHPAFANQRVYARNDREIICVDLSAKD
;
A
#
# COMPACT_ATOMS: atom_id res chain seq x y z
N MET A 1 -21.36 79.67 11.44
CA MET A 1 -21.21 80.61 10.29
C MET A 1 -21.67 79.84 9.05
N LYS A 2 -22.96 79.88 8.68
CA LYS A 2 -23.67 80.85 7.81
C LYS A 2 -23.11 80.96 6.37
N THR A 3 -23.98 80.54 5.42
CA THR A 3 -24.29 80.94 4.02
C THR A 3 -24.49 79.65 3.20
N ASP A 4 -25.66 79.13 2.81
CA ASP A 4 -26.99 79.62 2.39
C ASP A 4 -27.09 80.26 0.99
N SER A 5 -28.14 79.79 0.28
CA SER A 5 -28.73 80.23 -1.01
C SER A 5 -27.98 79.82 -2.30
N SER A 6 -28.61 79.41 -3.40
CA SER A 6 -29.96 79.68 -3.89
C SER A 6 -30.38 78.72 -5.04
N ASN A 7 -31.68 78.43 -5.10
CA ASN A 7 -32.45 77.92 -6.25
C ASN A 7 -33.08 79.16 -6.95
N PRO A 8 -33.42 79.21 -8.27
CA PRO A 8 -34.77 78.77 -8.69
C PRO A 8 -34.99 78.38 -10.19
N LYS A 9 -35.90 77.40 -10.39
CA LYS A 9 -37.13 77.38 -11.25
C LYS A 9 -37.10 77.69 -12.77
N LYS A 10 -37.72 76.77 -13.55
CA LYS A 10 -38.98 76.88 -14.39
C LYS A 10 -38.85 76.35 -15.84
N GLY A 11 -39.84 75.57 -16.28
CA GLY A 11 -40.37 75.64 -17.67
C GLY A 11 -40.63 74.33 -18.45
N ILE A 12 -41.88 73.87 -18.44
CA ILE A 12 -42.63 72.87 -19.26
C ILE A 12 -42.55 73.24 -20.79
N PRO A 13 -42.64 72.36 -21.84
CA PRO A 13 -43.69 71.33 -22.08
C PRO A 13 -43.37 70.05 -22.90
N LEU A 14 -44.35 69.13 -22.87
CA LEU A 14 -44.53 67.93 -23.71
C LEU A 14 -44.53 68.25 -25.22
N LYS A 15 -43.97 67.34 -26.03
CA LYS A 15 -44.41 67.05 -27.40
C LYS A 15 -44.41 65.55 -27.70
N THR A 16 -45.56 65.12 -28.21
CA THR A 16 -45.97 63.82 -28.72
C THR A 16 -45.14 63.37 -29.92
N ALA A 17 -44.80 62.08 -30.03
CA ALA A 17 -44.58 61.43 -31.33
C ALA A 17 -44.70 59.89 -31.25
N CYS A 18 -45.71 59.39 -31.96
CA CYS A 18 -45.84 58.09 -32.64
C CYS A 18 -45.15 56.84 -32.08
N VAL A 19 -45.98 55.91 -31.59
CA VAL A 19 -45.69 54.48 -31.50
C VAL A 19 -45.65 53.89 -32.92
N GLN A 20 -44.52 53.32 -33.30
CA GLN A 20 -44.44 52.31 -34.36
C GLN A 20 -44.11 50.95 -33.74
N SER A 21 -44.86 49.93 -34.13
CA SER A 21 -44.76 48.56 -33.64
C SER A 21 -43.37 47.95 -33.92
N PRO A 22 -42.75 47.25 -32.96
CA PRO A 22 -41.52 46.52 -33.22
C PRO A 22 -41.81 45.21 -33.97
N ALA A 23 -41.01 44.96 -35.01
CA ALA A 23 -41.00 43.72 -35.79
C ALA A 23 -40.63 42.51 -34.91
N ARG A 24 -41.33 41.39 -35.13
CA ARG A 24 -41.03 40.09 -34.52
C ARG A 24 -39.70 39.54 -35.08
N LEU A 25 -38.70 39.39 -34.23
CA LEU A 25 -37.55 38.50 -34.46
C LEU A 25 -37.79 37.20 -33.68
N LYS A 26 -37.83 36.07 -34.40
CA LYS A 26 -37.89 34.72 -33.82
C LYS A 26 -36.52 34.37 -33.22
N PRO A 27 -36.44 33.69 -32.07
CA PRO A 27 -35.16 33.16 -31.59
C PRO A 27 -34.91 31.76 -32.17
N PRO A 28 -33.74 31.51 -32.80
CA PRO A 28 -33.14 30.19 -32.80
C PRO A 28 -31.93 30.18 -31.85
N HIS A 29 -31.55 28.97 -31.42
CA HIS A 29 -30.25 28.59 -30.82
C HIS A 29 -30.13 28.36 -29.31
N ILE A 30 -31.12 28.62 -28.45
CA ILE A 30 -30.96 28.29 -27.01
C ILE A 30 -31.08 26.77 -26.77
N MET A 31 -31.85 26.04 -27.60
CA MET A 31 -32.12 24.62 -27.36
C MET A 31 -30.96 23.67 -27.76
N SER A 32 -30.05 24.09 -28.65
CA SER A 32 -28.90 23.26 -29.07
C SER A 32 -27.76 23.25 -28.04
N CYS A 33 -27.58 24.31 -27.25
CA CYS A 33 -26.51 24.35 -26.24
C CYS A 33 -26.83 23.50 -25.01
N ILE A 34 -28.12 23.33 -24.67
CA ILE A 34 -28.54 22.52 -23.52
C ILE A 34 -28.41 21.01 -23.82
N LEU A 35 -28.65 20.59 -25.07
CA LEU A 35 -28.43 19.19 -25.47
C LEU A 35 -26.94 18.81 -25.54
N LEU A 36 -26.04 19.74 -25.89
CA LEU A 36 -24.60 19.46 -25.91
C LEU A 36 -23.99 19.31 -24.51
N ILE A 37 -24.52 20.04 -23.52
CA ILE A 37 -24.06 19.95 -22.11
C ILE A 37 -24.60 18.66 -21.47
N ALA A 38 -25.81 18.22 -21.82
CA ALA A 38 -26.38 16.95 -21.33
C ALA A 38 -25.68 15.71 -21.90
N VAL A 39 -25.14 15.77 -23.14
CA VAL A 39 -24.37 14.66 -23.74
C VAL A 39 -22.91 14.64 -23.27
N LEU A 40 -22.33 15.77 -22.87
CA LEU A 40 -20.98 15.80 -22.26
C LEU A 40 -20.93 15.34 -20.79
N GLN A 41 -22.07 15.23 -20.11
CA GLN A 41 -22.15 14.70 -18.74
C GLN A 41 -22.29 13.17 -18.66
N GLN A 42 -22.39 12.46 -19.80
CA GLN A 42 -22.57 11.00 -19.85
C GLN A 42 -21.36 10.22 -20.39
N ILE A 43 -20.16 10.80 -20.29
CA ILE A 43 -18.91 10.03 -20.34
C ILE A 43 -18.06 10.41 -19.13
N LEU A 44 -18.63 10.27 -17.93
CA LEU A 44 -17.84 9.65 -16.89
C LEU A 44 -17.71 8.20 -17.36
N MET A 45 -16.69 7.91 -18.18
CA MET A 45 -16.16 6.56 -18.15
C MET A 45 -15.90 6.33 -16.67
N VAL A 46 -16.57 5.34 -16.09
CA VAL A 46 -16.12 4.74 -14.85
C VAL A 46 -14.69 4.32 -15.16
N GLN A 47 -13.72 5.19 -14.86
CA GLN A 47 -12.34 4.79 -14.78
C GLN A 47 -12.36 3.83 -13.60
N GLY A 48 -12.15 2.54 -13.86
CA GLY A 48 -11.95 1.61 -12.77
C GLY A 48 -10.80 2.12 -11.91
N ALA A 49 -10.88 1.80 -10.62
CA ALA A 49 -9.95 2.36 -9.65
C ALA A 49 -8.55 1.78 -9.90
N ASP A 50 -7.56 2.66 -10.08
CA ASP A 50 -6.15 2.28 -10.09
C ASP A 50 -5.72 1.75 -8.70
N TRP A 51 -4.66 0.94 -8.66
CA TRP A 51 -4.01 0.48 -7.43
C TRP A 51 -2.52 0.84 -7.47
N PRO A 52 -2.18 2.14 -7.36
CA PRO A 52 -0.87 2.66 -7.79
C PRO A 52 0.27 2.37 -6.80
N GLN A 53 -0.02 1.78 -5.64
CA GLN A 53 0.96 1.58 -4.56
C GLN A 53 0.55 0.47 -3.58
N TRP A 54 1.43 0.18 -2.62
CA TRP A 54 1.18 -0.74 -1.51
C TRP A 54 -0.14 -0.45 -0.78
N LEU A 55 -0.97 -1.48 -0.59
CA LEU A 55 -2.31 -1.38 0.03
C LEU A 55 -3.28 -0.42 -0.67
N GLY A 56 -3.05 -0.09 -1.94
CA GLY A 56 -3.98 0.68 -2.77
C GLY A 56 -3.79 2.20 -2.67
N PRO A 57 -4.69 2.98 -3.29
CA PRO A 57 -4.51 4.42 -3.47
C PRO A 57 -4.27 5.18 -2.15
N ASP A 58 -4.95 4.78 -1.06
CA ASP A 58 -4.84 5.41 0.26
C ASP A 58 -4.02 4.61 1.28
N ARG A 59 -3.30 3.56 0.83
CA ARG A 59 -2.57 2.62 1.70
C ARG A 59 -3.40 1.97 2.80
N ASN A 60 -4.71 1.83 2.58
CA ASN A 60 -5.65 1.37 3.59
C ASN A 60 -6.18 -0.06 3.34
N ALA A 61 -5.81 -0.70 2.23
CA ALA A 61 -6.27 -2.01 1.78
C ALA A 61 -7.78 -2.06 1.48
N VAL A 62 -8.32 -0.97 0.93
CA VAL A 62 -9.71 -0.84 0.52
C VAL A 62 -9.83 -0.87 -0.99
N TRP A 63 -10.76 -1.67 -1.49
CA TRP A 63 -11.16 -1.75 -2.88
C TRP A 63 -12.60 -1.25 -3.03
N GLU A 64 -12.80 -0.26 -3.91
CA GLU A 64 -14.05 0.52 -3.97
C GLU A 64 -14.88 0.30 -5.25
N GLU A 65 -14.42 -0.56 -6.18
CA GLU A 65 -15.13 -0.78 -7.44
C GLU A 65 -16.44 -1.56 -7.24
N GLU A 66 -17.46 -1.26 -8.04
CA GLU A 66 -18.71 -2.01 -8.05
C GLU A 66 -18.70 -3.14 -9.09
N GLY A 67 -19.76 -3.94 -9.12
CA GLY A 67 -19.92 -4.99 -10.13
C GLY A 67 -19.00 -6.18 -9.93
N ILE A 68 -18.59 -6.46 -8.70
CA ILE A 68 -17.75 -7.59 -8.34
C ILE A 68 -18.61 -8.81 -7.99
N LEU A 69 -18.15 -10.01 -8.37
CA LEU A 69 -18.80 -11.27 -8.02
C LEU A 69 -19.07 -11.41 -6.50
N GLU A 70 -20.15 -12.10 -6.14
CA GLU A 70 -20.53 -12.33 -4.74
C GLU A 70 -19.87 -13.58 -4.12
N ALA A 71 -19.49 -14.55 -4.96
CA ALA A 71 -18.80 -15.77 -4.58
C ALA A 71 -18.07 -16.37 -5.80
N PHE A 72 -16.97 -17.07 -5.55
CA PHE A 72 -16.28 -17.86 -6.59
C PHE A 72 -17.11 -19.09 -6.95
N THR A 73 -17.29 -19.33 -8.24
CA THR A 73 -18.05 -20.48 -8.78
C THR A 73 -17.16 -21.68 -9.14
N SER A 74 -15.83 -21.52 -9.04
CA SER A 74 -14.82 -22.54 -9.32
C SER A 74 -13.81 -22.59 -8.17
N SER A 75 -13.19 -23.77 -7.97
CA SER A 75 -12.09 -23.94 -7.03
C SER A 75 -10.76 -23.36 -7.53
N GLU A 76 -10.69 -22.95 -8.80
CA GLU A 76 -9.52 -22.31 -9.43
C GLU A 76 -9.99 -21.12 -10.26
N LEU A 77 -9.25 -20.01 -10.16
CA LEU A 77 -9.50 -18.78 -10.90
C LEU A 77 -8.67 -18.78 -12.18
N GLU A 78 -9.35 -18.82 -13.33
CA GLU A 78 -8.71 -18.78 -14.64
C GLU A 78 -8.21 -17.37 -14.96
N PRO A 79 -6.92 -17.19 -15.28
CA PRO A 79 -6.41 -15.88 -15.65
C PRO A 79 -6.86 -15.44 -17.04
N VAL A 80 -7.10 -14.14 -17.16
CA VAL A 80 -7.24 -13.44 -18.45
C VAL A 80 -5.92 -13.47 -19.20
N TRP A 81 -4.80 -13.34 -18.49
CA TRP A 81 -3.45 -13.48 -19.01
C TRP A 81 -2.47 -13.90 -17.92
N ARG A 82 -1.31 -14.43 -18.35
CA ARG A 82 -0.15 -14.76 -17.53
C ARG A 82 1.11 -14.23 -18.22
N SER A 83 2.07 -13.73 -17.45
CA SER A 83 3.35 -13.23 -17.96
C SER A 83 4.50 -13.74 -17.11
N GLU A 84 5.56 -14.20 -17.77
CA GLU A 84 6.77 -14.70 -17.10
C GLU A 84 7.53 -13.55 -16.43
N ILE A 85 7.93 -13.76 -15.17
CA ILE A 85 8.77 -12.86 -14.38
C ILE A 85 9.70 -13.69 -13.47
N GLY A 86 10.65 -13.03 -12.81
CA GLY A 86 11.59 -13.62 -11.86
C GLY A 86 11.14 -13.64 -10.40
N GLY A 87 12.09 -13.97 -9.52
CA GLY A 87 11.87 -14.07 -8.07
C GLY A 87 11.60 -12.71 -7.41
N GLY A 88 10.86 -12.71 -6.30
CA GLY A 88 10.59 -11.49 -5.54
C GLY A 88 9.31 -11.53 -4.70
N TYR A 89 9.16 -10.52 -3.85
CA TYR A 89 8.02 -10.35 -2.94
C TYR A 89 7.22 -9.08 -3.25
N SER A 90 7.72 -8.23 -4.15
CA SER A 90 7.03 -7.02 -4.61
C SER A 90 5.58 -7.35 -5.00
N GLY A 91 4.62 -6.60 -4.46
CA GLY A 91 3.29 -6.54 -5.06
C GLY A 91 3.34 -5.83 -6.41
N PRO A 92 2.33 -6.01 -7.28
CA PRO A 92 2.15 -5.18 -8.46
C PRO A 92 1.49 -3.85 -8.10
N ALA A 93 1.79 -2.80 -8.87
CA ALA A 93 1.08 -1.53 -8.87
C ALA A 93 0.40 -1.32 -10.22
N ILE A 94 -0.88 -0.97 -10.20
CA ILE A 94 -1.70 -0.82 -11.40
C ILE A 94 -1.99 0.66 -11.56
N SER A 95 -1.62 1.23 -12.69
CA SER A 95 -2.03 2.59 -13.00
C SER A 95 -2.12 2.87 -14.49
N ASN A 96 -3.21 3.54 -14.90
CA ASN A 96 -3.38 4.07 -16.25
C ASN A 96 -3.14 3.03 -17.36
N GLY A 97 -3.71 1.83 -17.24
CA GLY A 97 -3.55 0.78 -18.26
C GLY A 97 -2.23 0.01 -18.17
N ARG A 98 -1.48 0.12 -17.06
CA ARG A 98 -0.16 -0.48 -16.90
C ARG A 98 -0.03 -1.20 -15.56
N VAL A 99 0.74 -2.28 -15.58
CA VAL A 99 1.13 -3.04 -14.40
C VAL A 99 2.63 -2.85 -14.18
N PHE A 100 3.02 -2.32 -13.03
CA PHE A 100 4.40 -2.17 -12.61
C PHE A 100 4.73 -3.20 -11.54
N VAL A 101 5.82 -3.94 -11.72
CA VAL A 101 6.27 -4.96 -10.77
C VAL A 101 7.79 -5.05 -10.79
N MET A 102 8.39 -5.39 -9.65
CA MET A 102 9.83 -5.68 -9.59
C MET A 102 10.08 -7.17 -9.43
N ASP A 103 11.18 -7.64 -10.01
CA ASP A 103 11.66 -8.99 -9.86
C ASP A 103 13.20 -9.06 -9.84
N ARG A 104 13.72 -10.29 -9.76
CA ARG A 104 15.15 -10.57 -9.79
C ARG A 104 15.46 -11.79 -10.61
N GLU A 105 16.53 -11.70 -11.38
CA GLU A 105 17.18 -12.82 -12.06
C GLU A 105 18.52 -13.13 -11.39
N ALA A 106 18.73 -14.39 -11.03
CA ALA A 106 19.98 -14.86 -10.45
C ALA A 106 20.18 -16.35 -10.66
N ALA A 107 21.44 -16.77 -10.73
CA ALA A 107 21.78 -18.19 -10.68
C ALA A 107 21.37 -18.79 -9.33
N PRO A 108 20.98 -20.09 -9.27
CA PRO A 108 20.67 -20.76 -8.02
C PRO A 108 21.84 -20.68 -7.03
N PHE A 109 21.61 -20.09 -5.87
CA PHE A 109 22.59 -20.06 -4.79
C PHE A 109 22.55 -21.36 -3.98
N LYS A 110 23.71 -21.98 -3.77
CA LYS A 110 23.86 -23.12 -2.87
C LYS A 110 24.73 -22.71 -1.67
N PRO A 111 24.21 -22.81 -0.42
CA PRO A 111 25.01 -22.51 0.76
C PRO A 111 26.17 -23.50 0.89
N LYS A 112 27.19 -23.14 1.67
CA LYS A 112 28.32 -24.05 1.91
C LYS A 112 27.84 -25.29 2.69
N PRO A 113 28.30 -26.51 2.37
CA PRO A 113 27.77 -27.76 2.95
C PRO A 113 27.81 -27.88 4.48
N ASN A 114 28.57 -27.02 5.18
CA ASN A 114 28.80 -27.08 6.63
C ASN A 114 28.50 -25.76 7.35
N GLU A 115 27.65 -24.91 6.78
CA GLU A 115 27.28 -23.66 7.42
C GLU A 115 26.45 -23.93 8.69
N LYS A 116 27.06 -23.73 9.87
CA LYS A 116 26.43 -23.98 11.17
C LYS A 116 25.64 -22.74 11.59
N GLY A 117 24.38 -22.93 11.98
CA GLY A 117 23.55 -21.86 12.54
C GLY A 117 22.09 -21.99 12.15
N ASN A 118 21.27 -21.06 12.62
CA ASN A 118 19.89 -20.95 12.15
C ASN A 118 19.89 -20.38 10.73
N ILE A 119 19.44 -21.18 9.77
CA ILE A 119 19.36 -20.84 8.34
C ILE A 119 18.67 -19.50 8.08
N ASN A 120 17.74 -19.10 8.95
CA ASN A 120 17.00 -17.84 8.86
C ASN A 120 17.82 -16.59 9.23
N PHE A 121 19.12 -16.73 9.48
CA PHE A 121 20.04 -15.64 9.81
C PHE A 121 21.39 -15.77 9.09
N ILE A 122 21.50 -16.68 8.12
CA ILE A 122 22.72 -16.85 7.34
C ILE A 122 22.71 -15.87 6.17
N LYS A 123 23.61 -14.89 6.20
CA LYS A 123 23.82 -13.93 5.11
C LYS A 123 24.77 -14.48 4.05
N ALA A 124 24.53 -14.12 2.80
CA ALA A 124 25.39 -14.49 1.67
C ALA A 124 25.58 -13.31 0.72
N HIS A 125 26.63 -13.35 -0.09
CA HIS A 125 26.82 -12.46 -1.22
C HIS A 125 26.34 -13.20 -2.48
N ILE A 126 25.22 -12.77 -3.05
CA ILE A 126 24.56 -13.46 -4.16
C ILE A 126 24.47 -12.50 -5.34
N PRO A 127 25.32 -12.65 -6.37
CA PRO A 127 25.20 -11.89 -7.60
C PRO A 127 23.84 -12.10 -8.28
N GLY A 128 23.39 -11.11 -9.02
CA GLY A 128 22.15 -11.15 -9.79
C GLY A 128 21.74 -9.75 -10.23
N THR A 129 20.60 -9.70 -10.90
CA THR A 129 20.09 -8.50 -11.55
C THR A 129 18.67 -8.24 -11.04
N GLU A 130 18.41 -7.08 -10.45
CA GLU A 130 17.03 -6.65 -10.17
C GLU A 130 16.45 -5.99 -11.41
N ARG A 131 15.15 -6.21 -11.67
CA ARG A 131 14.45 -5.58 -12.78
C ARG A 131 13.17 -4.90 -12.34
N ILE A 132 12.82 -3.85 -13.07
CA ILE A 132 11.58 -3.09 -12.98
C ILE A 132 10.85 -3.31 -14.29
N LEU A 133 9.69 -3.94 -14.22
CA LEU A 133 8.90 -4.31 -15.39
C LEU A 133 7.66 -3.45 -15.48
N CYS A 134 7.31 -3.04 -16.71
CA CYS A 134 6.02 -2.45 -17.02
C CYS A 134 5.31 -3.31 -18.06
N LEU A 135 4.16 -3.84 -17.70
CA LEU A 135 3.31 -4.64 -18.58
C LEU A 135 2.08 -3.84 -19.00
N ASP A 136 1.54 -4.17 -20.17
CA ASP A 136 0.22 -3.74 -20.60
C ASP A 136 -0.84 -4.44 -19.74
N GLU A 137 -1.72 -3.67 -19.11
CA GLU A 137 -2.72 -4.22 -18.19
C GLU A 137 -3.72 -5.15 -18.88
N LYS A 138 -4.05 -4.90 -20.15
CA LYS A 138 -5.06 -5.68 -20.86
C LYS A 138 -4.52 -7.02 -21.32
N THR A 139 -3.25 -7.09 -21.69
CA THR A 139 -2.66 -8.24 -22.38
C THR A 139 -1.55 -8.93 -21.59
N GLY A 140 -1.04 -8.32 -20.53
CA GLY A 140 0.13 -8.80 -19.77
C GLY A 140 1.47 -8.63 -20.52
N LYS A 141 1.47 -8.12 -21.75
CA LYS A 141 2.70 -8.02 -22.56
C LYS A 141 3.66 -7.00 -21.95
N LEU A 142 4.94 -7.35 -21.92
CA LEU A 142 6.01 -6.43 -21.54
C LEU A 142 6.02 -5.21 -22.49
N LEU A 143 5.92 -4.02 -21.91
CA LEU A 143 6.01 -2.74 -22.61
C LEU A 143 7.42 -2.16 -22.52
N TRP A 144 8.03 -2.23 -21.34
CA TRP A 144 9.42 -1.88 -21.12
C TRP A 144 9.94 -2.58 -19.86
N GLN A 145 11.27 -2.73 -19.79
CA GLN A 145 11.98 -3.14 -18.57
C GLN A 145 13.18 -2.23 -18.31
N GLN A 146 13.54 -2.07 -17.04
CA GLN A 146 14.84 -1.58 -16.61
C GLN A 146 15.48 -2.59 -15.69
N GLU A 147 16.80 -2.66 -15.70
CA GLU A 147 17.55 -3.64 -14.94
C GLU A 147 18.88 -3.08 -14.45
N TYR A 148 19.35 -3.58 -13.31
CA TYR A 148 20.64 -3.21 -12.76
C TYR A 148 21.23 -4.37 -11.96
N GLU A 149 22.56 -4.47 -12.01
CA GLU A 149 23.30 -5.43 -11.21
C GLU A 149 23.11 -5.13 -9.72
N CYS A 150 22.69 -6.13 -8.97
CA CYS A 150 22.36 -6.01 -7.56
C CYS A 150 22.80 -7.30 -6.83
N THR A 151 24.00 -7.25 -6.26
CA THR A 151 24.50 -8.33 -5.41
C THR A 151 23.83 -8.25 -4.05
N TYR A 152 23.05 -9.28 -3.71
CA TYR A 152 22.38 -9.33 -2.43
C TYR A 152 23.36 -9.69 -1.32
N THR A 153 23.23 -9.02 -0.17
CA THR A 153 23.99 -9.22 1.07
C THR A 153 23.12 -9.69 2.24
N SER A 154 21.82 -9.88 1.97
CA SER A 154 20.79 -10.28 2.93
C SER A 154 20.84 -11.77 3.28
N VAL A 155 19.92 -12.20 4.15
CA VAL A 155 19.75 -13.59 4.56
C VAL A 155 19.30 -14.47 3.38
N TYR A 156 20.09 -15.50 3.05
CA TYR A 156 20.03 -16.16 1.74
C TYR A 156 18.71 -16.89 1.41
N PRO A 157 18.01 -17.56 2.34
CA PRO A 157 16.75 -18.22 2.00
C PRO A 157 15.67 -17.24 1.55
N TYR A 158 15.79 -15.97 1.91
CA TYR A 158 14.85 -14.91 1.54
C TYR A 158 15.39 -14.00 0.43
N ALA A 159 16.59 -14.26 -0.09
CA ALA A 159 17.32 -13.42 -1.03
C ALA A 159 16.87 -13.68 -2.50
N ILE A 160 15.56 -13.81 -2.72
CA ILE A 160 15.01 -14.19 -4.04
C ILE A 160 14.57 -13.02 -4.91
N GLY A 161 14.43 -11.82 -4.36
CA GLY A 161 14.10 -10.63 -5.14
C GLY A 161 13.56 -9.45 -4.32
N PRO A 162 13.24 -8.34 -5.00
CA PRO A 162 12.79 -7.09 -4.40
C PRO A 162 11.44 -7.24 -3.68
N ARG A 163 11.19 -6.36 -2.71
CA ARG A 163 10.05 -6.47 -1.77
C ARG A 163 9.06 -5.33 -1.84
N CYS A 164 9.54 -4.15 -2.20
CA CYS A 164 8.68 -2.98 -2.24
C CYS A 164 7.87 -2.99 -3.55
N THR A 165 6.55 -2.98 -3.41
CA THR A 165 5.62 -2.60 -4.49
C THR A 165 6.02 -1.22 -5.05
N PRO A 166 6.18 -1.08 -6.37
CA PRO A 166 6.39 0.23 -6.99
C PRO A 166 5.32 1.24 -6.57
N THR A 167 5.69 2.50 -6.42
CA THR A 167 4.74 3.59 -6.15
C THR A 167 4.62 4.45 -7.39
N VAL A 168 3.42 4.56 -7.95
CA VAL A 168 3.14 5.34 -9.16
C VAL A 168 2.49 6.66 -8.77
N ASP A 169 3.00 7.75 -9.30
CA ASP A 169 2.40 9.08 -9.19
C ASP A 169 2.49 9.76 -10.56
N ASN A 170 1.34 9.83 -11.23
CA ASN A 170 1.19 10.42 -12.56
C ASN A 170 2.15 9.80 -13.59
N ASP A 171 3.12 10.57 -14.06
CA ASP A 171 4.09 10.16 -15.08
C ASP A 171 5.41 9.63 -14.49
N ARG A 172 5.44 9.35 -13.18
CA ARG A 172 6.57 8.77 -12.46
C ARG A 172 6.23 7.46 -11.76
N VAL A 173 7.19 6.55 -11.77
CA VAL A 173 7.19 5.34 -10.94
C VAL A 173 8.46 5.35 -10.08
N TYR A 174 8.28 5.09 -8.78
CA TYR A 174 9.33 5.05 -7.78
C TYR A 174 9.50 3.62 -7.27
N THR A 175 10.73 3.15 -7.23
CA THR A 175 11.05 1.77 -6.86
C THR A 175 12.17 1.74 -5.84
N LEU A 176 12.10 0.80 -4.90
CA LEU A 176 13.12 0.56 -3.88
C LEU A 176 13.56 -0.91 -3.92
N GLY A 177 14.79 -1.13 -4.37
CA GLY A 177 15.43 -2.44 -4.45
C GLY A 177 15.80 -3.02 -3.07
N ALA A 178 16.11 -4.31 -3.02
CA ALA A 178 16.38 -4.99 -1.74
C ALA A 178 17.65 -4.49 -1.03
N GLU A 179 18.60 -3.91 -1.76
CA GLU A 179 19.87 -3.36 -1.27
C GLU A 179 19.85 -1.82 -1.14
N GLY A 180 18.69 -1.19 -1.27
CA GLY A 180 18.53 0.25 -1.03
C GLY A 180 18.76 1.13 -2.26
N ASP A 181 18.67 0.55 -3.45
CA ASP A 181 18.63 1.26 -4.73
C ASP A 181 17.26 1.91 -4.91
N LEU A 182 17.20 3.25 -4.84
CA LEU A 182 16.00 4.05 -5.01
C LEU A 182 16.03 4.70 -6.39
N LEU A 183 15.05 4.38 -7.23
CA LEU A 183 14.96 4.89 -8.60
C LEU A 183 13.65 5.63 -8.82
N CYS A 184 13.71 6.63 -9.69
CA CYS A 184 12.56 7.31 -10.28
C CYS A 184 12.63 7.17 -11.79
N LEU A 185 11.56 6.67 -12.39
CA LEU A 185 11.48 6.42 -13.83
C LEU A 185 10.23 7.03 -14.42
N ASN A 186 10.27 7.30 -15.72
CA ASN A 186 9.08 7.67 -16.48
C ASN A 186 8.16 6.45 -16.69
N THR A 187 6.86 6.59 -16.40
CA THR A 187 5.90 5.46 -16.50
C THR A 187 5.70 4.93 -17.92
N LYS A 188 5.88 5.77 -18.95
CA LYS A 188 5.59 5.39 -20.36
C LYS A 188 6.74 4.63 -21.01
N LYS A 189 7.97 5.05 -20.74
CA LYS A 189 9.18 4.52 -21.42
C LYS A 189 10.11 3.73 -20.52
N GLY A 190 10.00 3.88 -19.20
CA GLY A 190 10.97 3.33 -18.27
C GLY A 190 12.30 4.09 -18.26
N ASP A 191 12.37 5.29 -18.83
CA ASP A 191 13.59 6.10 -18.79
C ASP A 191 13.87 6.51 -17.34
N ILE A 192 15.10 6.26 -16.86
CA ILE A 192 15.55 6.68 -15.53
C ILE A 192 15.61 8.21 -15.50
N VAL A 193 14.93 8.83 -14.53
CA VAL A 193 14.98 10.27 -14.27
C VAL A 193 16.09 10.57 -13.27
N TRP A 194 16.14 9.82 -12.18
CA TRP A 194 17.23 9.85 -11.21
C TRP A 194 17.32 8.50 -10.47
N THR A 195 18.49 8.23 -9.91
CA THR A 195 18.76 7.06 -9.06
C THR A 195 19.69 7.47 -7.92
N LEU A 196 19.54 6.81 -6.78
CA LEU A 196 20.45 6.90 -5.65
C LEU A 196 20.51 5.57 -4.89
N LYS A 197 21.58 5.36 -4.14
CA LYS A 197 21.75 4.20 -3.27
C LYS A 197 21.91 4.63 -1.81
N PHE A 198 21.13 4.03 -0.91
CA PHE A 198 21.14 4.41 0.51
C PHE A 198 22.50 4.18 1.19
N GLU A 199 23.19 3.10 0.85
CA GLU A 199 24.54 2.82 1.36
C GLU A 199 25.51 3.95 0.99
N ASP A 200 25.52 4.38 -0.28
CA ASP A 200 26.45 5.39 -0.79
C ASP A 200 26.24 6.77 -0.16
N ILE A 201 24.97 7.14 0.08
CA ILE A 201 24.63 8.48 0.59
C ILE A 201 24.65 8.54 2.13
N PHE A 202 24.19 7.49 2.80
CA PHE A 202 23.93 7.51 4.25
C PHE A 202 24.82 6.53 5.05
N GLY A 203 25.61 5.68 4.39
CA GLY A 203 26.40 4.64 5.04
C GLY A 203 25.52 3.55 5.67
N THR A 204 24.29 3.42 5.21
CA THR A 204 23.31 2.46 5.71
C THR A 204 23.69 1.05 5.29
N LYS A 205 23.57 0.09 6.21
CA LYS A 205 23.70 -1.34 5.91
C LYS A 205 22.37 -1.93 5.49
N THR A 206 22.39 -2.85 4.54
CA THR A 206 21.20 -3.61 4.16
C THR A 206 20.63 -4.39 5.36
N PRO A 207 19.32 -4.26 5.65
CA PRO A 207 18.65 -5.04 6.69
C PRO A 207 18.74 -6.56 6.44
N ASP A 208 18.54 -7.38 7.46
CA ASP A 208 18.68 -8.84 7.36
C ASP A 208 17.80 -9.46 6.27
N TRP A 209 16.59 -8.92 6.06
CA TRP A 209 15.68 -9.34 5.00
C TRP A 209 15.63 -8.36 3.82
N GLY A 210 16.58 -7.42 3.69
CA GLY A 210 16.55 -6.36 2.68
C GLY A 210 15.54 -5.25 2.99
N PHE A 211 15.57 -4.18 2.20
CA PHE A 211 14.60 -3.09 2.34
C PHE A 211 13.20 -3.53 1.90
N ALA A 212 12.20 -3.32 2.78
CA ALA A 212 10.80 -3.71 2.55
C ALA A 212 9.79 -2.59 2.86
N ALA A 213 10.25 -1.44 3.33
CA ALA A 213 9.40 -0.30 3.66
C ALA A 213 9.07 0.49 2.38
N HIS A 214 7.86 0.26 1.86
CA HIS A 214 7.34 0.88 0.65
C HIS A 214 7.43 2.42 0.68
N PRO A 215 8.18 3.06 -0.25
CA PRO A 215 8.32 4.52 -0.31
C PRO A 215 6.96 5.23 -0.38
N LEU A 216 6.76 6.29 0.38
CA LEU A 216 5.50 7.03 0.46
C LEU A 216 5.61 8.35 -0.31
N ILE A 217 4.62 8.68 -1.12
CA ILE A 217 4.50 10.00 -1.71
C ILE A 217 3.62 10.87 -0.81
N GLU A 218 4.14 12.05 -0.48
CA GLU A 218 3.42 13.09 0.25
C GLU A 218 3.76 14.43 -0.40
N ASN A 219 2.83 14.97 -1.19
CA ASN A 219 3.02 16.18 -1.98
C ASN A 219 4.25 16.07 -2.92
N GLU A 220 5.24 16.94 -2.75
CA GLU A 220 6.51 16.97 -3.49
C GLU A 220 7.56 15.98 -2.93
N LYS A 221 7.23 15.25 -1.87
CA LYS A 221 8.16 14.40 -1.13
C LYS A 221 7.97 12.93 -1.46
N LEU A 222 9.09 12.22 -1.57
CA LEU A 222 9.18 10.78 -1.51
C LEU A 222 9.85 10.41 -0.19
N ILE A 223 9.11 9.79 0.72
CA ILE A 223 9.52 9.49 2.09
C ILE A 223 9.89 8.02 2.19
N CYS A 224 11.09 7.73 2.69
CA CYS A 224 11.62 6.38 2.82
C CYS A 224 12.12 6.10 4.24
N MET A 225 11.96 4.85 4.68
CA MET A 225 12.69 4.32 5.83
C MET A 225 14.08 3.91 5.33
N VAL A 226 15.09 4.70 5.67
CA VAL A 226 16.46 4.54 5.16
C VAL A 226 17.34 3.86 6.18
N GLY A 227 17.33 4.31 7.44
CA GLY A 227 18.29 3.83 8.46
C GLY A 227 19.57 4.68 8.46
N GLY A 228 20.50 4.34 9.34
CA GLY A 228 21.73 5.11 9.51
C GLY A 228 21.60 6.28 10.50
N LYS A 229 22.75 6.86 10.86
CA LYS A 229 22.81 7.93 11.87
C LYS A 229 22.27 9.25 11.29
N GLY A 230 21.27 9.83 11.94
CA GLY A 230 20.59 11.05 11.49
C GLY A 230 19.75 10.87 10.23
N SER A 231 19.44 9.63 9.83
CA SER A 231 18.83 9.30 8.54
C SER A 231 17.86 8.13 8.60
N THR A 232 17.36 7.74 9.78
CA THR A 232 16.36 6.67 9.90
C THR A 232 15.17 6.87 8.95
N VAL A 233 14.65 8.10 8.87
CA VAL A 233 13.61 8.50 7.92
C VAL A 233 14.12 9.67 7.10
N VAL A 234 13.93 9.61 5.78
CA VAL A 234 14.37 10.65 4.85
C VAL A 234 13.24 11.00 3.89
N ALA A 235 12.99 12.29 3.72
CA ALA A 235 12.18 12.80 2.62
C ALA A 235 13.10 13.32 1.51
N PHE A 236 12.90 12.80 0.32
CA PHE A 236 13.53 13.26 -0.91
C PHE A 236 12.55 14.12 -1.70
N ASN A 237 13.03 15.08 -2.49
CA ASN A 237 12.25 15.70 -3.53
C ASN A 237 11.97 14.63 -4.60
N LYS A 238 10.69 14.32 -4.83
CA LYS A 238 10.29 13.23 -5.73
C LYS A 238 10.75 13.46 -7.19
N MET A 239 10.92 14.72 -7.60
CA MET A 239 11.34 15.06 -8.96
C MET A 239 12.86 15.01 -9.16
N THR A 240 13.67 15.19 -8.10
CA THR A 240 15.13 15.33 -8.23
C THR A 240 15.96 14.31 -7.43
N GLY A 241 15.35 13.60 -6.49
CA GLY A 241 16.05 12.69 -5.57
C GLY A 241 16.86 13.41 -4.48
N GLN A 242 16.82 14.75 -4.41
CA GLN A 242 17.56 15.52 -3.41
C GLN A 242 16.89 15.42 -2.02
N VAL A 243 17.69 15.30 -0.96
CA VAL A 243 17.17 15.31 0.41
C VAL A 243 16.50 16.65 0.74
N ILE A 244 15.25 16.60 1.20
CA ILE A 244 14.51 17.73 1.76
C ILE A 244 14.74 17.79 3.27
N TRP A 245 14.49 16.68 3.97
CA TRP A 245 14.76 16.54 5.39
C TRP A 245 15.13 15.10 5.73
N LYS A 246 15.80 14.92 6.87
CA LYS A 246 16.15 13.60 7.43
C LYS A 246 16.10 13.64 8.96
N THR A 247 15.73 12.54 9.58
CA THR A 247 15.58 12.44 11.03
C THR A 247 15.88 11.04 11.55
N GLY A 248 16.08 10.94 12.87
CA GLY A 248 16.24 9.67 13.59
C GLY A 248 17.63 9.05 13.49
N SER A 249 17.95 8.17 14.45
CA SER A 249 19.21 7.40 14.50
C SER A 249 18.98 6.00 15.07
N ALA A 250 17.81 5.42 14.77
CA ALA A 250 17.49 4.06 15.18
C ALA A 250 18.50 3.06 14.63
N LYS A 251 18.68 1.93 15.32
CA LYS A 251 19.60 0.85 14.93
C LYS A 251 19.37 0.33 13.51
N GLY A 252 18.12 0.35 13.07
CA GLY A 252 17.71 -0.07 11.73
C GLY A 252 16.42 0.66 11.29
N PRO A 253 16.14 0.68 9.98
CA PRO A 253 14.95 1.33 9.43
C PRO A 253 13.64 0.62 9.80
N GLY A 254 13.70 -0.63 10.26
CA GLY A 254 12.52 -1.48 10.31
C GLY A 254 12.08 -1.93 8.91
N TYR A 255 10.89 -2.52 8.82
CA TYR A 255 10.34 -3.06 7.56
C TYR A 255 8.97 -2.45 7.21
N CYS A 256 8.48 -1.54 8.06
CA CYS A 256 7.14 -0.99 8.01
C CYS A 256 7.09 0.15 6.99
N ALA A 257 6.09 0.11 6.12
CA ALA A 257 5.81 1.24 5.24
C ALA A 257 5.37 2.48 6.08
N PRO A 258 5.89 3.68 5.78
CA PRO A 258 5.37 4.93 6.36
C PRO A 258 3.94 5.23 5.87
N GLY A 259 3.16 5.93 6.71
CA GLY A 259 1.79 6.34 6.40
C GLY A 259 1.43 7.75 6.91
N ILE A 260 0.60 8.46 6.15
CA ILE A 260 0.03 9.76 6.59
C ILE A 260 -1.34 9.53 7.20
N HIS A 261 -1.56 10.12 8.37
CA HIS A 261 -2.85 10.07 9.06
C HIS A 261 -3.25 11.45 9.56
N GLN A 262 -4.56 11.72 9.52
CA GLN A 262 -5.14 12.88 10.19
C GLN A 262 -5.47 12.48 11.64
N ILE A 263 -4.74 13.02 12.61
CA ILE A 263 -4.83 12.66 14.02
C ILE A 263 -4.88 13.94 14.86
N ALA A 264 -5.86 14.04 15.75
CA ALA A 264 -5.99 15.21 16.63
C ALA A 264 -5.99 16.55 15.85
N GLY A 265 -6.61 16.58 14.67
CA GLY A 265 -6.65 17.77 13.81
C GLY A 265 -5.35 18.07 13.05
N MET A 266 -4.32 17.22 13.15
CA MET A 266 -3.04 17.41 12.47
C MET A 266 -2.74 16.29 11.47
N ARG A 267 -2.06 16.62 10.37
CA ARG A 267 -1.42 15.62 9.50
C ARG A 267 -0.17 15.11 10.19
N GLN A 268 -0.07 13.80 10.41
CA GLN A 268 1.09 13.16 11.02
C GLN A 268 1.61 12.05 10.12
N LEU A 269 2.93 12.01 9.96
CA LEU A 269 3.62 10.88 9.36
C LEU A 269 3.90 9.84 10.46
N ILE A 270 3.28 8.68 10.34
CA ILE A 270 3.47 7.57 11.27
C ILE A 270 4.50 6.61 10.71
N VAL A 271 5.51 6.31 11.53
CA VAL A 271 6.61 5.38 11.19
C VAL A 271 6.86 4.42 12.34
N TRP A 272 7.40 3.25 12.01
CA TRP A 272 7.87 2.28 13.00
C TRP A 272 9.24 1.74 12.59
N ASP A 273 10.28 2.23 13.25
CA ASP A 273 11.65 1.78 13.05
C ASP A 273 11.98 0.56 13.93
N ALA A 274 13.26 0.17 13.99
CA ALA A 274 13.74 -0.95 14.78
C ALA A 274 13.56 -0.81 16.31
N GLU A 275 13.15 0.36 16.81
CA GLU A 275 13.13 0.68 18.25
C GLU A 275 11.84 1.37 18.71
N THR A 276 11.21 2.18 17.85
CA THR A 276 10.17 3.13 18.24
C THR A 276 9.06 3.27 17.21
N VAL A 277 7.82 3.43 17.69
CA VAL A 277 6.71 3.95 16.88
C VAL A 277 6.66 5.46 17.09
N CYS A 278 6.61 6.22 16.00
CA CYS A 278 6.74 7.67 16.04
C CYS A 278 5.67 8.36 15.20
N GLY A 279 5.23 9.52 15.67
CA GLY A 279 4.54 10.52 14.87
C GLY A 279 5.51 11.65 14.54
N LEU A 280 5.63 11.96 13.26
CA LEU A 280 6.49 13.00 12.72
C LEU A 280 5.65 14.08 12.03
N ASN A 281 6.13 15.31 12.03
CA ASN A 281 5.64 16.34 11.13
C ASN A 281 6.06 15.98 9.69
N PRO A 282 5.13 15.76 8.74
CA PRO A 282 5.48 15.36 7.37
C PRO A 282 6.27 16.44 6.59
N GLU A 283 6.15 17.71 6.99
CA GLU A 283 6.84 18.81 6.31
C GLU A 283 8.30 18.98 6.75
N THR A 284 8.60 18.76 8.04
CA THR A 284 9.93 19.03 8.61
C THR A 284 10.69 17.78 9.04
N GLY A 285 10.00 16.66 9.28
CA GLY A 285 10.60 15.45 9.88
C GLY A 285 10.80 15.55 11.40
N ASP A 286 10.32 16.62 12.04
CA ASP A 286 10.41 16.76 13.49
C ASP A 286 9.51 15.77 14.20
N TYR A 287 9.97 15.26 15.33
CA TYR A 287 9.16 14.39 16.18
C TYR A 287 8.03 15.16 16.84
N LEU A 288 6.80 14.69 16.64
CA LEU A 288 5.64 15.09 17.43
C LEU A 288 5.59 14.26 18.72
N TRP A 289 5.83 12.96 18.61
CA TRP A 289 5.90 12.04 19.74
C TRP A 289 6.64 10.75 19.37
N GLN A 290 7.09 10.00 20.39
CA GLN A 290 7.76 8.71 20.23
C GLN A 290 7.32 7.76 21.34
N VAL A 291 7.14 6.48 21.00
CA VAL A 291 6.89 5.40 21.96
C VAL A 291 7.87 4.27 21.70
N ALA A 292 8.69 3.95 22.71
CA ALA A 292 9.61 2.81 22.65
C ALA A 292 8.82 1.50 22.53
N LEU A 293 9.02 0.80 21.42
CA LEU A 293 8.37 -0.47 21.13
C LEU A 293 9.26 -1.33 20.20
N PRO A 294 10.41 -1.81 20.71
CA PRO A 294 11.36 -2.57 19.89
C PRO A 294 10.76 -3.93 19.48
N PRO A 295 10.61 -4.21 18.17
CA PRO A 295 10.19 -5.51 17.67
C PRO A 295 11.31 -6.55 17.79
N THR A 296 10.94 -7.83 17.76
CA THR A 296 11.94 -8.91 17.69
C THR A 296 12.66 -8.83 16.35
N TYR A 297 14.00 -8.93 16.35
CA TYR A 297 14.84 -8.86 15.15
C TYR A 297 14.61 -7.61 14.28
N GLU A 298 14.23 -6.47 14.89
CA GLU A 298 13.95 -5.22 14.16
C GLU A 298 12.75 -5.32 13.20
N MET A 299 11.96 -6.40 13.27
CA MET A 299 10.87 -6.71 12.35
C MET A 299 9.59 -5.90 12.59
N SER A 300 9.64 -4.57 12.58
CA SER A 300 8.45 -3.73 12.50
C SER A 300 7.82 -3.92 11.12
N ILE A 301 6.78 -4.75 11.00
CA ILE A 301 6.27 -5.17 9.68
C ILE A 301 4.90 -4.56 9.40
N GLY A 302 3.92 -4.85 10.25
CA GLY A 302 2.54 -4.43 10.01
C GLY A 302 2.42 -2.92 10.03
N MET A 303 1.88 -2.35 8.95
CA MET A 303 1.61 -0.92 8.88
C MET A 303 0.67 -0.51 10.02
N PRO A 304 1.01 0.49 10.85
CA PRO A 304 0.14 0.97 11.90
C PRO A 304 -1.25 1.30 11.38
N ARG A 305 -2.28 0.85 12.12
CA ARG A 305 -3.68 1.10 11.80
C ARG A 305 -4.28 1.99 12.85
N ILE A 306 -5.08 2.96 12.44
CA ILE A 306 -5.62 3.95 13.35
C ILE A 306 -7.14 4.03 13.29
N GLU A 307 -7.75 4.17 14.45
CA GLU A 307 -9.13 4.57 14.63
C GLU A 307 -9.13 5.73 15.64
N ASP A 308 -9.59 6.90 15.23
CA ASP A 308 -9.46 8.17 15.96
C ASP A 308 -8.02 8.48 16.42
N ARG A 309 -7.75 8.37 17.72
CA ARG A 309 -6.41 8.58 18.34
C ARG A 309 -5.77 7.26 18.80
N LYS A 310 -6.35 6.12 18.42
CA LYS A 310 -5.94 4.78 18.85
C LYS A 310 -5.20 4.09 17.71
N LEU A 311 -3.89 3.98 17.86
CA LEU A 311 -2.99 3.38 16.90
C LEU A 311 -2.69 1.93 17.30
N PHE A 312 -3.24 0.98 16.56
CA PHE A 312 -2.93 -0.44 16.67
C PHE A 312 -1.72 -0.78 15.81
N VAL A 313 -0.74 -1.46 16.40
CA VAL A 313 0.45 -1.93 15.71
C VAL A 313 0.66 -3.43 15.95
N MET A 314 1.22 -4.13 14.98
CA MET A 314 1.63 -5.53 15.13
C MET A 314 2.88 -5.88 14.32
N SER A 315 3.63 -6.84 14.83
CA SER A 315 4.94 -7.22 14.32
C SER A 315 5.22 -8.69 14.66
N PHE A 316 6.25 -9.24 14.02
CA PHE A 316 6.74 -10.59 14.22
C PHE A 316 6.90 -10.97 15.70
N ASN A 317 6.76 -12.27 15.96
CA ASN A 317 7.03 -12.90 17.25
C ASN A 317 6.21 -12.33 18.42
N ARG A 318 4.87 -12.34 18.25
CA ARG A 318 3.90 -12.06 19.32
C ARG A 318 3.85 -10.61 19.77
N LEU A 319 4.29 -9.65 18.96
CA LEU A 319 4.16 -8.23 19.26
C LEU A 319 2.88 -7.66 18.63
N SER A 320 1.97 -7.20 19.48
CA SER A 320 0.94 -6.22 19.15
C SER A 320 0.89 -5.20 20.27
N ALA A 321 0.46 -3.99 19.96
CA ALA A 321 0.26 -2.97 20.95
C ALA A 321 -0.84 -2.01 20.52
N MET A 322 -1.39 -1.33 21.51
CA MET A 322 -2.21 -0.14 21.31
C MET A 322 -1.48 1.06 21.87
N ILE A 323 -1.35 2.08 21.04
CA ILE A 323 -0.82 3.39 21.41
C ILE A 323 -1.96 4.39 21.36
N GLU A 324 -2.13 5.18 22.40
CA GLU A 324 -3.05 6.30 22.41
C GLU A 324 -2.28 7.60 22.26
N ILE A 325 -2.64 8.35 21.22
CA ILE A 325 -2.13 9.68 20.94
C ILE A 325 -2.98 10.69 21.72
N ALA A 326 -2.37 11.70 22.33
CA ALA A 326 -3.06 12.74 23.10
C ALA A 326 -3.95 13.62 22.20
N GLU A 327 -4.84 14.39 22.83
CA GLU A 327 -5.79 15.27 22.11
C GLU A 327 -5.12 16.44 21.39
N ASP A 328 -3.94 16.85 21.84
CA ASP A 328 -3.09 17.82 21.14
C ASP A 328 -2.27 17.18 20.00
N GLY A 329 -2.21 15.85 19.95
CA GLY A 329 -1.40 15.08 19.00
C GLY A 329 0.11 15.22 19.18
N LEU A 330 0.59 15.78 20.30
CA LEU A 330 2.01 16.05 20.60
C LEU A 330 2.61 15.13 21.66
N SER A 331 1.83 14.16 22.13
CA SER A 331 2.33 13.09 22.99
C SER A 331 1.55 11.81 22.72
N ALA A 332 2.14 10.67 23.08
CA ALA A 332 1.49 9.38 22.96
C ALA A 332 1.93 8.47 24.11
N LYS A 333 1.07 7.52 24.47
CA LYS A 333 1.35 6.53 25.51
C LYS A 333 1.01 5.13 25.03
N LEU A 334 1.81 4.16 25.45
CA LEU A 334 1.47 2.76 25.32
C LEU A 334 0.29 2.43 26.24
N VAL A 335 -0.84 2.00 25.67
CA VAL A 335 -2.03 1.59 26.43
C VAL A 335 -1.86 0.15 26.91
N TRP A 336 -1.48 -0.74 25.99
CA TRP A 336 -1.15 -2.12 26.31
C TRP A 336 -0.17 -2.68 25.27
N LYS A 337 0.52 -3.75 25.67
CA LYS A 337 1.35 -4.59 24.82
C LYS A 337 0.90 -6.05 24.96
N SER A 338 0.96 -6.80 23.87
CA SER A 338 0.51 -8.18 23.78
C SER A 338 1.21 -9.09 24.79
N THR A 339 0.47 -10.11 25.21
CA THR A 339 0.94 -11.22 26.04
C THR A 339 0.69 -12.53 25.28
N PRO A 340 1.11 -13.70 25.78
CA PRO A 340 0.73 -14.97 25.15
C PRO A 340 -0.79 -15.18 25.00
N LYS A 341 -1.62 -14.47 25.78
CA LYS A 341 -3.09 -14.57 25.80
C LYS A 341 -3.82 -13.41 25.10
N THR A 342 -3.11 -12.33 24.74
CA THR A 342 -3.70 -11.10 24.18
C THR A 342 -2.96 -10.65 22.93
N GLY A 343 -3.60 -9.82 22.11
CA GLY A 343 -3.08 -9.37 20.83
C GLY A 343 -3.09 -10.47 19.76
N ILE A 344 -2.71 -10.07 18.56
CA ILE A 344 -2.59 -10.95 17.38
C ILE A 344 -1.18 -11.53 17.33
N GLY A 345 -0.17 -10.66 17.46
CA GLY A 345 1.22 -11.06 17.34
C GLY A 345 1.57 -11.43 15.91
N GLY A 346 1.57 -10.41 15.05
CA GLY A 346 1.62 -10.51 13.59
C GLY A 346 2.77 -11.35 13.02
N VAL A 347 2.71 -11.62 11.73
CA VAL A 347 3.80 -12.29 11.00
C VAL A 347 4.36 -11.35 9.95
N MET A 348 4.00 -11.51 8.67
CA MET A 348 4.46 -10.65 7.56
C MET A 348 3.31 -9.79 6.98
N ASP A 349 2.29 -9.49 7.78
CA ASP A 349 1.02 -8.91 7.35
C ASP A 349 0.66 -7.61 8.10
N THR A 350 -0.35 -6.91 7.56
CA THR A 350 -0.95 -5.72 8.17
C THR A 350 -2.36 -6.07 8.66
N ALA A 351 -2.70 -5.63 9.87
CA ALA A 351 -4.02 -5.88 10.42
C ALA A 351 -5.08 -5.06 9.66
N TRP A 352 -6.28 -5.62 9.53
CA TRP A 352 -7.47 -4.82 9.26
C TRP A 352 -7.99 -4.26 10.58
N LEU A 353 -8.49 -3.02 10.56
CA LEU A 353 -9.05 -2.34 11.73
C LEU A 353 -10.44 -1.81 11.36
N GLU A 354 -11.47 -2.21 12.10
CA GLU A 354 -12.82 -1.72 11.90
C GLU A 354 -13.63 -1.78 13.21
N LYS A 355 -14.21 -0.65 13.60
CA LYS A 355 -15.20 -0.52 14.69
C LYS A 355 -14.67 -1.03 16.04
N GLY A 356 -13.42 -0.68 16.37
CA GLY A 356 -12.80 -1.07 17.64
C GLY A 356 -12.20 -2.49 17.65
N TYR A 357 -12.16 -3.18 16.50
CA TYR A 357 -11.60 -4.53 16.39
C TYR A 357 -10.52 -4.62 15.33
N ALA A 358 -9.44 -5.33 15.65
CA ALA A 358 -8.37 -5.64 14.72
C ALA A 358 -8.41 -7.12 14.31
N TYR A 359 -8.17 -7.37 13.03
CA TYR A 359 -8.16 -8.68 12.39
C TYR A 359 -6.82 -8.90 11.68
N GLY A 360 -6.21 -10.06 11.83
CA GLY A 360 -4.95 -10.33 11.15
C GLY A 360 -4.39 -11.70 11.48
N THR A 361 -3.33 -12.06 10.76
CA THR A 361 -2.63 -13.33 10.96
C THR A 361 -1.64 -13.20 12.10
N GLY A 362 -1.78 -14.09 13.06
CA GLY A 362 -0.91 -14.18 14.21
C GLY A 362 -0.11 -15.47 14.26
N HIS A 363 0.57 -15.62 15.39
CA HIS A 363 1.39 -16.76 15.71
C HIS A 363 0.60 -18.10 15.68
N ARG A 364 1.27 -19.23 15.40
CA ARG A 364 0.68 -20.61 15.31
C ARG A 364 -0.36 -20.82 14.19
N GLY A 365 -0.41 -19.89 13.24
CA GLY A 365 -1.32 -19.95 12.10
C GLY A 365 -2.77 -19.76 12.50
N TYR A 366 -3.00 -18.80 13.38
CA TYR A 366 -4.35 -18.32 13.65
C TYR A 366 -4.53 -16.99 12.93
N TYR A 367 -5.62 -16.86 12.20
CA TYR A 367 -6.20 -15.58 11.90
C TYR A 367 -7.06 -15.18 13.12
N THR A 368 -6.86 -13.98 13.64
CA THR A 368 -7.33 -13.60 14.98
C THR A 368 -8.09 -12.28 14.92
N CYS A 369 -9.19 -12.19 15.68
CA CYS A 369 -9.84 -10.93 16.01
C CYS A 369 -9.52 -10.54 17.44
N VAL A 370 -9.15 -9.28 17.66
CA VAL A 370 -8.94 -8.69 18.99
C VAL A 370 -9.74 -7.42 19.17
N ASP A 371 -10.21 -7.19 20.38
CA ASP A 371 -10.65 -5.86 20.82
C ASP A 371 -9.41 -4.97 20.98
N ILE A 372 -9.40 -3.80 20.31
CA ILE A 372 -8.18 -2.99 20.24
C ILE A 372 -7.87 -2.23 21.53
N LEU A 373 -8.86 -2.00 22.39
CA LEU A 373 -8.68 -1.25 23.63
C LEU A 373 -8.10 -2.15 24.74
N THR A 374 -8.46 -3.43 24.73
CA THR A 374 -8.07 -4.40 25.76
C THR A 374 -7.03 -5.41 25.29
N GLY A 375 -6.87 -5.58 23.97
CA GLY A 375 -6.09 -6.65 23.37
C GLY A 375 -6.71 -8.04 23.54
N LYS A 376 -7.93 -8.16 24.10
CA LYS A 376 -8.59 -9.45 24.31
C LYS A 376 -8.96 -10.07 22.97
N ARG A 377 -8.56 -11.33 22.77
CA ARG A 377 -8.97 -12.13 21.60
C ARG A 377 -10.46 -12.45 21.69
N GLN A 378 -11.20 -12.10 20.65
CA GLN A 378 -12.60 -12.47 20.49
C GLN A 378 -12.70 -13.89 19.93
N TRP A 379 -11.87 -14.20 18.94
CA TRP A 379 -11.75 -15.52 18.35
C TRP A 379 -10.39 -15.71 17.66
N GLU A 380 -10.06 -16.98 17.43
CA GLU A 380 -8.92 -17.44 16.63
C GLU A 380 -9.42 -18.52 15.66
N ASN A 381 -9.03 -18.44 14.39
CA ASN A 381 -9.44 -19.40 13.37
C ASN A 381 -8.27 -19.72 12.43
N LYS A 382 -8.01 -21.01 12.18
CA LYS A 382 -6.94 -21.46 11.26
C LYS A 382 -7.38 -21.60 9.81
N GLN A 383 -8.68 -21.58 9.56
CA GLN A 383 -9.23 -21.80 8.23
C GLN A 383 -8.67 -20.81 7.19
N PRO A 384 -8.50 -19.49 7.47
CA PRO A 384 -7.92 -18.58 6.47
C PRO A 384 -6.48 -18.92 6.09
N THR A 385 -5.69 -19.40 7.05
CA THR A 385 -4.27 -19.72 6.86
C THR A 385 -4.03 -21.14 6.34
N ASN A 386 -5.01 -22.04 6.47
CA ASN A 386 -4.88 -23.41 5.97
C ASN A 386 -5.16 -23.44 4.46
N ARG A 387 -4.50 -24.38 3.77
CA ARG A 387 -4.78 -24.69 2.37
C ARG A 387 -6.12 -25.44 2.24
N SER A 388 -6.83 -25.24 1.14
CA SER A 388 -8.07 -25.97 0.81
C SER A 388 -7.91 -27.49 0.83
N THR A 389 -6.71 -28.00 0.54
CA THR A 389 -6.39 -29.44 0.54
C THR A 389 -6.18 -30.02 1.95
N GLY A 390 -6.29 -29.21 3.00
CA GLY A 390 -6.17 -29.64 4.40
C GLY A 390 -4.74 -29.61 4.98
N GLU A 391 -3.76 -29.17 4.19
CA GLU A 391 -2.39 -28.92 4.68
C GLU A 391 -2.41 -27.79 5.72
N ARG A 392 -1.75 -28.04 6.86
CA ARG A 392 -1.63 -27.04 7.93
C ARG A 392 -0.65 -25.96 7.50
N ALA A 393 -0.99 -24.72 7.83
CA ALA A 393 -0.07 -23.60 7.78
C ALA A 393 1.28 -23.92 8.46
N GLY A 394 2.38 -23.52 7.84
CA GLY A 394 3.72 -23.64 8.43
C GLY A 394 3.98 -22.63 9.56
N GLY A 395 5.23 -22.45 9.97
CA GLY A 395 5.58 -21.66 11.17
C GLY A 395 5.19 -20.17 11.14
N TRP A 396 5.01 -19.59 9.95
CA TRP A 396 4.85 -18.15 9.72
C TRP A 396 3.84 -17.87 8.60
N PRO A 397 2.58 -18.29 8.71
CA PRO A 397 1.62 -18.08 7.64
C PRO A 397 1.29 -16.60 7.49
N ASN A 398 0.81 -16.25 6.32
CA ASN A 398 0.39 -14.90 5.99
C ASN A 398 -1.01 -14.93 5.38
N VAL A 399 -1.80 -13.92 5.70
CA VAL A 399 -3.04 -13.61 5.00
C VAL A 399 -3.12 -12.09 4.81
N PHE A 400 -2.97 -11.63 3.58
CA PHE A 400 -3.26 -10.24 3.23
C PHE A 400 -4.77 -10.02 3.25
N THR A 401 -5.22 -8.96 3.90
CA THR A 401 -6.65 -8.69 4.14
C THR A 401 -7.06 -7.41 3.41
N ILE A 402 -7.96 -7.54 2.45
CA ILE A 402 -8.45 -6.45 1.62
C ILE A 402 -9.96 -6.33 1.83
N LYS A 403 -10.44 -5.12 2.09
CA LYS A 403 -11.87 -4.82 2.23
C LYS A 403 -12.43 -4.40 0.89
N HIS A 404 -13.47 -5.08 0.43
CA HIS A 404 -14.32 -4.56 -0.63
C HIS A 404 -15.40 -3.68 0.00
N GLN A 405 -15.25 -2.36 -0.17
CA GLN A 405 -16.06 -1.37 0.53
C GLN A 405 -17.55 -1.46 0.15
N PRO A 406 -17.94 -1.58 -1.14
CA PRO A 406 -19.35 -1.57 -1.52
C PRO A 406 -20.15 -2.75 -0.94
N SER A 407 -19.61 -3.97 -0.95
CA SER A 407 -20.32 -5.16 -0.44
C SER A 407 -20.09 -5.43 1.04
N GLY A 408 -19.04 -4.85 1.64
CA GLY A 408 -18.62 -5.18 3.01
C GLY A 408 -17.83 -6.50 3.11
N THR A 409 -17.64 -7.23 2.02
CA THR A 409 -16.90 -8.50 1.96
C THR A 409 -15.39 -8.26 2.08
N PHE A 410 -14.68 -9.24 2.63
CA PHE A 410 -13.23 -9.26 2.67
C PHE A 410 -12.67 -10.25 1.66
N PHE A 411 -11.64 -9.83 0.94
CA PHE A 411 -10.76 -10.66 0.14
C PHE A 411 -9.50 -10.97 0.95
N LEU A 412 -9.27 -12.25 1.23
CA LEU A 412 -8.14 -12.74 1.98
C LEU A 412 -7.22 -13.53 1.05
N ALA A 413 -6.00 -13.05 0.83
CA ALA A 413 -5.00 -13.74 0.03
C ALA A 413 -4.00 -14.43 0.96
N ASN A 414 -4.02 -15.76 1.00
CA ASN A 414 -3.17 -16.53 1.89
C ASN A 414 -1.83 -16.90 1.23
N ASP A 415 -0.87 -17.34 2.06
CA ASP A 415 0.46 -17.71 1.60
C ASP A 415 0.50 -18.99 0.74
N HIS A 416 -0.62 -19.69 0.57
CA HIS A 416 -0.75 -20.85 -0.32
C HIS A 416 -1.20 -20.47 -1.74
N GLY A 417 -1.35 -19.17 -2.03
CA GLY A 417 -1.76 -18.69 -3.35
C GLY A 417 -3.27 -18.86 -3.59
N GLU A 418 -4.07 -18.90 -2.53
CA GLU A 418 -5.53 -18.92 -2.60
C GLU A 418 -6.09 -17.53 -2.30
N LEU A 419 -7.19 -17.20 -2.97
CA LEU A 419 -8.04 -16.05 -2.68
C LEU A 419 -9.32 -16.53 -2.02
N ILE A 420 -9.70 -15.89 -0.92
CA ILE A 420 -10.85 -16.27 -0.10
C ILE A 420 -11.75 -15.05 0.05
N MET A 421 -13.05 -15.22 -0.18
CA MET A 421 -14.06 -14.23 0.17
C MET A 421 -14.66 -14.59 1.52
N ALA A 422 -14.74 -13.64 2.43
CA ALA A 422 -15.25 -13.87 3.77
C ALA A 422 -15.93 -12.64 4.37
N ASN A 423 -16.78 -12.88 5.37
CA ASN A 423 -17.23 -11.86 6.30
C ASN A 423 -16.41 -11.97 7.59
N LEU A 424 -15.89 -10.83 8.06
CA LEU A 424 -15.21 -10.71 9.33
C LEU A 424 -16.07 -9.88 10.29
N SER A 425 -16.28 -10.40 11.49
CA SER A 425 -16.89 -9.63 12.58
C SER A 425 -16.32 -10.06 13.93
N PRO A 426 -16.59 -9.32 15.02
CA PRO A 426 -16.18 -9.74 16.37
C PRO A 426 -16.81 -11.06 16.82
N GLN A 427 -17.90 -11.50 16.18
CA GLN A 427 -18.56 -12.77 16.47
C GLN A 427 -17.89 -13.95 15.75
N GLY A 428 -17.16 -13.71 14.66
CA GLY A 428 -16.43 -14.77 13.97
C GLY A 428 -15.95 -14.43 12.58
N TYR A 429 -15.28 -15.42 12.00
CA TYR A 429 -14.96 -15.53 10.58
C TYR A 429 -16.01 -16.39 9.89
N LYS A 430 -16.58 -15.92 8.79
CA LYS A 430 -17.48 -16.69 7.92
C LYS A 430 -16.97 -16.67 6.49
N GLU A 431 -16.40 -17.79 6.06
CA GLU A 431 -16.03 -18.01 4.66
C GLU A 431 -17.27 -18.00 3.76
N ILE A 432 -17.19 -17.30 2.63
CA ILE A 432 -18.20 -17.28 1.56
C ILE A 432 -17.78 -18.26 0.46
N SER A 433 -16.56 -18.09 -0.05
CA SER A 433 -15.99 -18.95 -1.10
C SER A 433 -14.46 -18.86 -1.08
N ARG A 434 -13.80 -19.85 -1.68
CA ARG A 434 -12.35 -19.92 -1.82
C ARG A 434 -11.99 -20.49 -3.17
N ALA A 435 -10.95 -19.93 -3.78
CA ALA A 435 -10.40 -20.45 -5.01
C ALA A 435 -8.87 -20.31 -5.02
N LYS A 436 -8.20 -21.23 -5.70
CA LYS A 436 -6.79 -21.10 -6.04
C LYS A 436 -6.62 -19.94 -7.03
N LEU A 437 -5.74 -19.01 -6.69
CA LEU A 437 -5.41 -17.85 -7.50
C LEU A 437 -4.11 -18.09 -8.28
N ILE A 438 -3.05 -18.50 -7.59
CA ILE A 438 -1.72 -18.67 -8.18
C ILE A 438 -0.94 -19.77 -7.45
N GLU A 439 -0.01 -20.44 -8.14
CA GLU A 439 0.81 -21.48 -7.50
C GLU A 439 1.87 -20.88 -6.55
N PRO A 440 2.07 -21.46 -5.35
CA PRO A 440 3.20 -21.12 -4.50
C PRO A 440 4.50 -21.73 -5.04
N THR A 441 5.59 -20.96 -5.00
CA THR A 441 6.86 -21.30 -5.66
C THR A 441 8.10 -21.16 -4.77
N HIS A 442 7.97 -20.43 -3.66
CA HIS A 442 9.10 -20.16 -2.77
C HIS A 442 9.10 -21.11 -1.57
N SER A 443 10.21 -21.82 -1.33
CA SER A 443 10.30 -22.75 -0.20
C SER A 443 10.93 -22.11 1.03
N VAL A 444 10.11 -21.80 2.05
CA VAL A 444 10.57 -21.29 3.35
C VAL A 444 9.89 -22.04 4.49
N GLY A 445 10.65 -22.35 5.54
CA GLY A 445 10.09 -22.98 6.75
C GLY A 445 9.41 -24.31 6.47
N GLY A 446 9.88 -25.06 5.48
CA GLY A 446 9.38 -26.39 5.11
C GLY A 446 8.11 -26.40 4.26
N ARG A 447 7.72 -25.28 3.63
CA ARG A 447 6.56 -25.22 2.72
C ARG A 447 6.80 -24.30 1.53
N GLN A 448 6.05 -24.55 0.46
CA GLN A 448 5.91 -23.61 -0.65
C GLN A 448 4.96 -22.47 -0.26
N LEU A 449 5.31 -21.25 -0.63
CA LEU A 449 4.48 -20.08 -0.34
C LEU A 449 4.51 -18.99 -1.42
N VAL A 450 3.57 -18.06 -1.30
CA VAL A 450 3.48 -16.76 -1.98
C VAL A 450 3.43 -15.67 -0.92
N TRP A 451 4.43 -14.79 -0.90
CA TRP A 451 4.48 -13.63 0.00
C TRP A 451 4.55 -12.33 -0.81
N SER A 452 3.60 -12.18 -1.73
CA SER A 452 3.40 -10.94 -2.48
C SER A 452 1.96 -10.50 -2.31
N HIS A 453 1.77 -9.22 -1.98
CA HIS A 453 0.44 -8.66 -1.82
C HIS A 453 -0.21 -8.48 -3.20
N PRO A 454 -1.45 -8.94 -3.41
CA PRO A 454 -2.15 -8.74 -4.66
C PRO A 454 -2.59 -7.29 -4.86
N ALA A 455 -2.81 -6.86 -6.10
CA ALA A 455 -3.47 -5.59 -6.39
C ALA A 455 -4.88 -5.83 -6.92
N PHE A 456 -5.79 -4.90 -6.63
CA PHE A 456 -7.18 -4.94 -7.08
C PHE A 456 -7.47 -3.68 -7.88
N ALA A 457 -7.77 -3.82 -9.17
CA ALA A 457 -8.02 -2.69 -10.05
C ALA A 457 -8.79 -3.14 -11.29
N ASN A 458 -9.68 -2.29 -11.80
CA ASN A 458 -10.48 -2.54 -12.99
C ASN A 458 -11.22 -3.89 -12.93
N GLN A 459 -11.89 -4.15 -11.80
CA GLN A 459 -12.63 -5.38 -11.50
C GLN A 459 -11.78 -6.65 -11.53
N ARG A 460 -10.46 -6.52 -11.42
CA ARG A 460 -9.49 -7.62 -11.53
C ARG A 460 -8.62 -7.72 -10.31
N VAL A 461 -8.07 -8.91 -10.10
CA VAL A 461 -6.97 -9.14 -9.15
C VAL A 461 -5.70 -9.49 -9.91
N TYR A 462 -4.60 -8.86 -9.50
CA TYR A 462 -3.26 -9.10 -10.02
C TYR A 462 -2.41 -9.74 -8.92
N ALA A 463 -1.80 -10.88 -9.21
CA ALA A 463 -1.00 -11.63 -8.25
C ALA A 463 0.25 -12.20 -8.92
N ARG A 464 1.32 -12.37 -8.14
CA ARG A 464 2.58 -12.91 -8.64
C ARG A 464 3.18 -13.98 -7.74
N ASN A 465 3.98 -14.84 -8.34
CA ASN A 465 4.89 -15.79 -7.69
C ASN A 465 6.27 -15.67 -8.37
N ASP A 466 7.24 -16.53 -8.02
CA ASP A 466 8.65 -16.46 -8.48
C ASP A 466 8.89 -16.74 -9.97
N ARG A 467 7.83 -16.94 -10.73
CA ARG A 467 7.89 -17.35 -12.14
C ARG A 467 6.92 -16.58 -13.02
N GLU A 468 5.81 -16.09 -12.46
CA GLU A 468 4.76 -15.45 -13.24
C GLU A 468 4.01 -14.39 -12.44
N ILE A 469 3.45 -13.44 -13.16
CA ILE A 469 2.37 -12.54 -12.73
C ILE A 469 1.14 -12.83 -13.58
N ILE A 470 -0.03 -12.80 -12.93
CA ILE A 470 -1.31 -13.13 -13.55
C ILE A 470 -2.31 -12.00 -13.33
N CYS A 471 -3.32 -11.93 -14.19
CA CYS A 471 -4.51 -11.12 -14.02
C CYS A 471 -5.74 -12.01 -14.10
N VAL A 472 -6.62 -11.91 -13.11
CA VAL A 472 -7.90 -12.64 -13.05
C VAL A 472 -9.04 -11.64 -13.03
N ASP A 473 -10.08 -11.92 -13.80
CA ASP A 473 -11.32 -11.14 -13.80
C ASP A 473 -12.21 -11.54 -12.61
N LEU A 474 -12.64 -10.55 -11.82
CA LEU A 474 -13.54 -10.71 -10.69
C LEU A 474 -14.89 -10.01 -10.91
N SER A 475 -15.18 -9.56 -12.13
CA SER A 475 -16.48 -8.97 -12.44
C SER A 475 -17.61 -9.96 -12.19
N ALA A 476 -18.75 -9.45 -11.72
CA ALA A 476 -20.01 -10.15 -11.80
C ALA A 476 -20.29 -10.45 -13.27
N LYS A 477 -20.70 -11.69 -13.58
CA LYS A 477 -21.19 -12.04 -14.90
C LYS A 477 -22.69 -11.73 -14.93
N ASP A 478 -23.13 -11.02 -15.95
CA ASP A 478 -24.54 -10.75 -16.23
C ASP A 478 -25.37 -12.03 -16.45
#